data_AF-A0A2E5U479-F1
#
_entry.id   AF-A0A2E5U479-F1
#
_cell.length_a   1.000
_cell.length_b   1.000
_cell.length_c   1.000
_cell.angle_alpha   90.00
_cell.angle_beta   90.00
_cell.angle_gamma   90.00
#
_symmetry.space_group_name_H-M   'P 1'
#
loop_
_entity.id
_entity.type
_entity.pdbx_description
1 polymer ?
#
loop_
_entity_poly.entity_id
_entity_poly.type
_entity_poly.pdbx_seq_one_letter_code
_entity_poly.pdbx_strand_id
1 'polypeptide(L)'
;MKLLFYILLLVFMTSCKSDLDLAMERGVQLYDWNRVDESMLEFSHVINSIRQKKYYSKYDLELLSHAHFNLGIAYSKVGNYYSAEKEVSTAISILPKKEYREVLELIKNKQQKPKDPSN
;
A
#
# COMPACT_ATOMS: atom_id res chain seq x y z
N MET A 1 -21.77 -4.74 -36.06
CA MET A 1 -20.94 -5.85 -35.52
C MET A 1 -19.45 -5.64 -35.75
N LYS A 2 -18.96 -5.49 -36.99
CA LYS A 2 -17.51 -5.29 -37.26
C LYS A 2 -16.93 -4.03 -36.60
N LEU A 3 -17.65 -2.89 -36.63
CA LEU A 3 -17.23 -1.65 -35.96
C LEU A 3 -17.13 -1.79 -34.43
N LEU A 4 -18.09 -2.48 -33.81
CA LEU A 4 -18.07 -2.76 -32.37
C LEU A 4 -16.87 -3.62 -31.98
N PHE A 5 -16.51 -4.58 -32.84
CA PHE A 5 -15.31 -5.41 -32.67
C PHE A 5 -14.03 -4.57 -32.75
N TYR A 6 -13.91 -3.63 -33.70
CA TYR A 6 -12.76 -2.72 -33.76
C TYR A 6 -12.69 -1.76 -32.56
N ILE A 7 -13.83 -1.28 -32.06
CA ILE A 7 -13.88 -0.45 -30.84
C ILE A 7 -13.43 -1.26 -29.62
N LEU A 8 -13.89 -2.51 -29.47
CA LEU A 8 -13.46 -3.40 -28.39
C LEU A 8 -11.95 -3.66 -28.45
N LEU A 9 -11.41 -3.91 -29.64
CA LEU A 9 -10.00 -4.20 -29.88
C LEU A 9 -9.11 -2.97 -29.59
N LEU A 10 -9.62 -1.75 -29.85
CA LEU A 10 -8.93 -0.50 -29.47
C LEU A 10 -8.91 -0.27 -27.95
N VAL A 11 -9.96 -0.65 -27.22
CA VAL A 11 -10.03 -0.52 -25.74
C VAL A 11 -9.04 -1.44 -25.03
N PHE A 12 -8.74 -2.62 -25.58
CA PHE A 12 -7.74 -3.54 -25.00
C PHE A 12 -6.29 -3.03 -25.11
N MET A 13 -5.99 -2.11 -26.04
CA MET A 13 -4.62 -1.64 -26.29
C MET A 13 -4.16 -0.51 -25.36
N THR A 14 -5.05 0.05 -24.53
CA THR A 14 -4.72 1.19 -23.65
C THR A 14 -4.34 0.82 -22.22
N SER A 15 -4.32 -0.47 -21.87
CA SER A 15 -4.04 -0.91 -20.49
C SER A 15 -2.58 -1.32 -20.31
N CYS A 16 -1.68 -0.34 -20.20
CA CYS A 16 -0.29 -0.59 -19.81
C CYS A 16 -0.06 -0.08 -18.38
N LYS A 17 -0.33 -0.93 -17.38
CA LYS A 17 0.09 -0.72 -15.98
C LYS A 17 1.28 -1.62 -15.69
N SER A 18 2.19 -1.20 -14.81
CA SER A 18 3.28 -2.08 -14.39
C SER A 18 2.76 -3.19 -13.47
N ASP A 19 3.48 -4.31 -13.41
CA ASP A 19 3.15 -5.40 -12.46
C ASP A 19 3.11 -4.91 -11.01
N LEU A 20 3.93 -3.90 -10.67
CA LEU A 20 3.96 -3.32 -9.34
C LEU A 20 2.77 -2.39 -9.08
N ASP A 21 2.29 -1.64 -10.07
CA ASP A 21 1.02 -0.90 -9.96
C ASP A 21 -0.14 -1.86 -9.70
N LEU A 22 -0.17 -2.96 -10.45
CA LEU A 22 -1.23 -3.95 -10.31
C LEU A 22 -1.20 -4.63 -8.93
N ALA A 23 -0.01 -4.98 -8.43
CA ALA A 23 0.16 -5.49 -7.08
C ALA A 23 -0.31 -4.47 -6.03
N MET A 24 0.05 -3.19 -6.19
CA MET A 24 -0.37 -2.12 -5.30
C MET A 24 -1.90 -1.98 -5.25
N GLU A 25 -2.55 -1.92 -6.41
CA GLU A 25 -4.02 -1.85 -6.54
C GLU A 25 -4.71 -3.09 -5.97
N ARG A 26 -4.18 -4.27 -6.28
CA ARG A 26 -4.69 -5.54 -5.74
C ARG A 26 -4.59 -5.58 -4.22
N GLY A 27 -3.49 -5.09 -3.65
CA GLY A 27 -3.33 -4.98 -2.20
C GLY A 27 -4.42 -4.09 -1.57
N VAL A 28 -4.72 -2.93 -2.17
CA VAL A 28 -5.81 -2.05 -1.70
C VAL A 28 -7.16 -2.76 -1.77
N GLN A 29 -7.45 -3.42 -2.90
CA GLN A 29 -8.71 -4.16 -3.06
C GLN A 29 -8.87 -5.30 -2.04
N LEU A 30 -7.80 -6.04 -1.78
CA LEU A 30 -7.79 -7.10 -0.77
C LEU A 30 -8.02 -6.53 0.64
N TYR A 31 -7.42 -5.38 0.96
CA TYR A 31 -7.65 -4.70 2.24
C TYR A 31 -9.11 -4.31 2.44
N ASP A 32 -9.74 -3.76 1.39
CA ASP A 32 -11.15 -3.36 1.38
C ASP A 32 -12.08 -4.56 1.53
N TRP A 33 -11.73 -5.70 0.94
CA TRP A 33 -12.42 -6.98 1.14
C TRP A 33 -12.11 -7.66 2.48
N ASN A 34 -11.41 -6.98 3.39
CA ASN A 34 -11.00 -7.52 4.69
C ASN A 34 -10.07 -8.75 4.61
N ARG A 35 -9.43 -8.98 3.45
CA ARG A 35 -8.39 -10.00 3.24
C ARG A 35 -7.03 -9.40 3.60
N VAL A 36 -6.88 -9.00 4.87
CA VAL A 36 -5.78 -8.13 5.31
C VAL A 36 -4.42 -8.80 5.15
N ASP A 37 -4.27 -10.07 5.50
CA ASP A 37 -2.99 -10.78 5.36
C ASP A 37 -2.52 -10.81 3.90
N GLU A 38 -3.44 -11.05 2.96
CA GLU A 38 -3.13 -11.06 1.53
C GLU A 38 -2.77 -9.67 1.02
N SER A 39 -3.45 -8.62 1.52
CA SER A 39 -3.06 -7.23 1.20
C SER A 39 -1.62 -6.91 1.64
N MET A 40 -1.21 -7.42 2.81
CA MET A 40 0.14 -7.22 3.32
C MET A 40 1.20 -7.91 2.45
N LEU A 41 0.87 -9.09 1.90
CA LEU A 41 1.75 -9.79 0.95
C LEU A 41 1.96 -8.97 -0.34
N GLU A 42 0.90 -8.37 -0.87
CA GLU A 42 0.98 -7.53 -2.06
C GLU A 42 1.83 -6.27 -1.83
N PHE A 43 1.58 -5.54 -0.73
CA PHE A 43 2.39 -4.36 -0.41
C PHE A 43 3.86 -4.72 -0.15
N SER A 44 4.11 -5.84 0.53
CA SER A 44 5.47 -6.35 0.76
C SER A 44 6.16 -6.74 -0.54
N HIS A 45 5.43 -7.31 -1.50
CA HIS A 45 5.94 -7.61 -2.83
C HIS A 45 6.39 -6.33 -3.55
N VAL A 46 5.57 -5.27 -3.55
CA VAL A 46 5.94 -3.97 -4.14
C VAL A 46 7.22 -3.42 -3.51
N ILE A 47 7.28 -3.39 -2.17
CA ILE A 47 8.45 -2.91 -1.42
C ILE A 47 9.70 -3.71 -1.81
N ASN A 48 9.64 -5.04 -1.77
CA ASN A 48 10.79 -5.91 -2.04
C ASN A 48 11.25 -5.83 -3.50
N SER A 49 10.32 -5.68 -4.45
CA SER A 49 10.63 -5.52 -5.86
C SER A 49 11.33 -4.19 -6.15
N ILE A 50 10.87 -3.09 -5.55
CA ILE A 50 11.53 -1.78 -5.71
C ILE A 50 12.91 -1.80 -5.05
N ARG A 51 13.04 -2.38 -3.84
CA ARG A 51 14.32 -2.43 -3.10
C ARG A 51 15.45 -3.17 -3.82
N GLN A 52 15.12 -4.03 -4.78
CA GLN A 52 16.10 -4.74 -5.60
C GLN A 52 16.62 -3.91 -6.78
N LYS A 53 15.99 -2.77 -7.09
CA LYS A 53 16.44 -1.89 -8.16
C LYS A 53 17.74 -1.19 -7.75
N LYS A 54 18.68 -1.07 -8.69
CA LYS A 54 19.94 -0.36 -8.48
C LYS A 54 19.76 1.16 -8.36
N TYR A 55 18.76 1.70 -9.06
CA TYR A 55 18.44 3.13 -9.09
C TYR A 55 16.93 3.29 -8.94
N TYR A 56 16.53 4.29 -8.15
CA TYR A 56 15.11 4.63 -7.96
C TYR A 56 14.77 5.87 -8.77
N SER A 57 13.75 5.77 -9.61
CA SER A 57 13.10 6.93 -10.21
C SER A 57 12.25 7.65 -9.15
N LYS A 58 11.81 8.88 -9.48
CA LYS A 58 10.82 9.59 -8.65
C LYS A 58 9.56 8.75 -8.43
N TYR A 59 9.09 8.09 -9.49
CA TYR A 59 7.93 7.22 -9.43
C TYR A 59 8.16 5.99 -8.53
N ASP A 60 9.36 5.39 -8.54
CA ASP A 60 9.69 4.30 -7.63
C ASP A 60 9.62 4.73 -6.16
N LEU A 61 10.11 5.93 -5.84
CA LEU A 61 10.05 6.48 -4.49
C LEU A 61 8.60 6.77 -4.07
N GLU A 62 7.78 7.30 -4.97
CA GLU A 62 6.35 7.51 -4.73
C GLU A 62 5.63 6.19 -4.45
N LEU A 63 5.80 5.18 -5.32
CA LEU A 63 5.18 3.87 -5.17
C LEU A 63 5.67 3.15 -3.90
N LEU A 64 6.97 3.20 -3.60
CA LEU A 64 7.55 2.62 -2.40
C LEU A 64 6.99 3.27 -1.13
N SER A 65 6.88 4.59 -1.11
CA SER A 65 6.28 5.32 0.02
C SER A 65 4.82 4.93 0.23
N HIS A 66 4.02 4.81 -0.84
CA HIS A 66 2.62 4.40 -0.73
C HIS A 66 2.48 2.95 -0.27
N ALA A 67 3.35 2.05 -0.73
CA ALA A 67 3.34 0.65 -0.31
C ALA A 67 3.66 0.52 1.19
N HIS A 68 4.67 1.24 1.70
CA HIS A 68 4.95 1.31 3.13
C HIS A 68 3.77 1.88 3.93
N PHE A 69 3.14 2.96 3.45
CA PHE A 69 1.99 3.55 4.12
C PHE A 69 0.82 2.55 4.24
N ASN A 70 0.45 1.91 3.13
CA ASN A 70 -0.65 0.94 3.12
C ASN A 70 -0.33 -0.33 3.90
N LEU A 71 0.92 -0.80 3.91
CA LEU A 71 1.36 -1.89 4.77
C LEU A 71 1.21 -1.50 6.25
N GLY A 72 1.54 -0.25 6.61
CA GLY A 72 1.32 0.27 7.95
C GLY A 72 -0.16 0.32 8.34
N ILE A 73 -1.03 0.76 7.44
CA ILE A 73 -2.49 0.71 7.61
C ILE A 73 -2.98 -0.73 7.82
N ALA A 74 -2.48 -1.69 7.04
CA ALA A 74 -2.80 -3.11 7.19
C ALA A 74 -2.35 -3.67 8.55
N TYR A 75 -1.12 -3.40 8.99
CA TYR A 75 -0.65 -3.77 10.33
C TYR A 75 -1.52 -3.17 11.44
N SER A 76 -1.95 -1.92 11.29
CA SER A 76 -2.83 -1.27 12.28
C SER A 76 -4.19 -1.96 12.40
N LYS A 77 -4.72 -2.48 11.28
CA LYS A 77 -6.01 -3.18 11.22
C LYS A 77 -5.98 -4.52 11.96
N VAL A 78 -4.84 -5.21 11.96
CA VAL A 78 -4.62 -6.45 12.75
C VAL A 78 -4.08 -6.18 14.16
N GLY A 79 -4.03 -4.92 14.59
CA GLY A 79 -3.62 -4.53 15.94
C GLY A 79 -2.11 -4.56 16.20
N ASN A 80 -1.29 -4.76 15.17
CA ASN A 80 0.17 -4.69 15.28
C ASN A 80 0.65 -3.25 15.12
N TYR A 81 0.40 -2.42 16.14
CA TYR A 81 0.71 -0.99 16.09
C TYR A 81 2.21 -0.68 16.00
N TYR A 82 3.07 -1.54 16.55
CA TYR A 82 4.52 -1.36 16.45
C TYR A 82 5.01 -1.47 15.00
N SER A 83 4.60 -2.53 14.28
CA SER A 83 4.90 -2.64 12.85
C SER A 83 4.22 -1.53 12.05
N ALA A 84 2.99 -1.16 12.40
CA ALA A 84 2.29 -0.05 11.74
C ALA A 84 3.06 1.28 11.84
N GLU A 85 3.53 1.63 13.03
CA GLU A 85 4.31 2.85 13.28
C GLU A 85 5.59 2.85 12.44
N LYS A 86 6.32 1.72 12.41
CA LYS A 86 7.55 1.57 11.63
C LYS A 86 7.32 1.80 10.14
N GLU A 87 6.30 1.16 9.57
CA GLU A 87 6.02 1.24 8.13
C GLU A 87 5.54 2.64 7.73
N VAL A 88 4.63 3.26 8.50
CA VAL A 88 4.19 4.65 8.22
C VAL A 88 5.32 5.66 8.41
N SER A 89 6.19 5.47 9.42
CA SER A 89 7.38 6.32 9.59
C SER A 89 8.34 6.20 8.41
N THR A 90 8.47 5.01 7.84
CA THR A 90 9.27 4.78 6.62
C THR A 90 8.63 5.46 5.40
N ALA A 91 7.30 5.39 5.26
CA ALA A 91 6.61 6.11 4.19
C ALA A 91 6.87 7.62 4.24
N ILE A 92 6.81 8.22 5.44
CA ILE A 92 7.07 9.65 5.69
C ILE A 92 8.53 10.02 5.37
N SER A 93 9.49 9.16 5.70
CA SER A 93 10.91 9.45 5.43
C SER A 93 11.24 9.44 3.94
N ILE A 94 10.52 8.64 3.15
CA ILE A 94 10.66 8.60 1.68
C ILE A 94 9.94 9.79 1.04
N LEU A 95 8.67 10.01 1.39
CA LEU A 95 7.85 11.07 0.84
C LEU A 95 6.97 11.70 1.94
N PRO A 96 7.38 12.84 2.51
CA PRO A 96 6.63 13.50 3.56
C PRO A 96 5.26 13.99 3.05
N LYS A 97 4.18 13.43 3.60
CA LYS A 97 2.80 13.90 3.36
C LYS A 97 2.10 14.20 4.68
N LYS A 98 1.23 15.22 4.68
CA LYS A 98 0.44 15.60 5.86
C LYS A 98 -0.43 14.43 6.34
N GLU A 99 -1.12 13.77 5.41
CA GLU A 99 -1.97 12.60 5.67
C GLU A 99 -1.21 11.46 6.39
N TYR A 100 0.03 11.17 5.97
CA TYR A 100 0.82 10.10 6.59
C TYR A 100 1.17 10.44 8.04
N ARG A 101 1.45 11.71 8.33
CA ARG A 101 1.70 12.18 9.70
C ARG A 101 0.44 12.07 10.56
N GLU A 102 -0.71 12.45 10.03
CA GLU A 102 -2.01 12.32 10.72
C GLU A 102 -2.29 10.86 11.10
N VAL A 103 -2.06 9.92 10.18
CA VAL A 103 -2.18 8.48 10.45
C VAL A 103 -1.17 7.99 11.48
N LEU A 104 0.09 8.45 11.42
CA LEU A 104 1.11 8.07 12.41
C LEU A 104 0.68 8.46 13.83
N GLU A 105 0.12 9.64 14.01
CA GLU A 105 -0.39 10.09 15.31
C GLU A 105 -1.57 9.23 15.77
N LEU A 106 -2.48 8.82 14.88
CA LEU A 106 -3.57 7.90 15.21
C LEU A 106 -3.06 6.52 15.66
N ILE A 107 -2.02 6.00 15.00
CA ILE A 107 -1.39 4.72 15.36
C ILE A 107 -0.75 4.81 16.76
N LYS A 108 0.04 5.85 17.01
CA LYS A 108 0.67 6.08 18.32
C LYS A 108 -0.34 6.21 19.45
N ASN A 109 -1.44 6.93 19.21
CA ASN A 109 -2.52 7.06 20.18
C ASN A 109 -3.19 5.73 20.50
N LYS A 110 -3.34 4.82 19.53
CA LYS A 110 -3.87 3.47 19.77
C LYS A 110 -2.90 2.58 20.55
N GLN A 111 -1.60 2.73 20.33
CA GLN A 111 -0.56 1.99 21.06
C GLN A 111 -0.47 2.38 22.54
N GLN A 112 -0.77 3.63 22.88
CA GLN A 112 -0.76 4.14 24.25
C GLN A 112 -2.01 3.80 25.06
N LYS A 113 -3.12 3.40 24.42
CA LYS A 113 -4.33 2.97 25.14
C LYS A 113 -4.06 1.63 25.83
N PRO A 114 -4.28 1.49 27.15
CA PRO A 114 -4.15 0.21 27.84
C PRO A 114 -5.00 -0.86 27.15
N LYS A 115 -4.47 -2.09 27.01
CA LYS A 115 -5.31 -3.25 26.68
C LYS A 115 -6.36 -3.37 27.78
N ASP A 116 -7.63 -3.25 27.41
CA ASP A 116 -8.75 -3.49 28.32
C ASP A 116 -8.57 -4.90 28.92
N PRO A 117 -8.51 -5.07 30.26
CA PRO A 117 -8.29 -6.35 30.91
C PRO A 117 -9.45 -7.36 30.79
N SER A 118 -10.44 -7.11 29.91
CA SER A 118 -11.68 -7.89 29.80
C SER A 118 -11.81 -8.83 28.59
N ASN A 119 -10.71 -9.17 27.89
CA ASN A 119 -10.73 -10.17 26.81
C ASN A 119 -9.73 -11.32 27.04
#